data_AF-A0A7Z9EPN3-F1
#
_entry.id   AF-A0A7Z9EPN3-F1
#
_cell.length_a   1.000
_cell.length_b   1.000
_cell.length_c   1.000
_cell.angle_alpha   90.00
_cell.angle_beta   90.00
_cell.angle_gamma   90.00
#
_symmetry.space_group_name_H-M   'P 1'
#
loop_
_entity.id
_entity.type
_entity.pdbx_description
1 polymer ?
#
loop_
_entity_poly.entity_id
_entity_poly.type
_entity_poly.pdbx_seq_one_letter_code
_entity_poly.pdbx_strand_id
1 'polypeptide(L)'
;MHDLDDHQWRELLARLRRFAVWLTREPGSADDLVQATVERALSRRDQQRDAEALRAWLFTILYRLFLDGKRRDRLHARWLSWFGRAEYEEEPQGANLEASVLAQADLQAFARLTAEQRALLLLISIEGLSYKEAAQALGIPIGTVMSRLSRARSALRELTEGNPQPPALRRLK
;
A
#
# COMPACT_ATOMS: atom_id res chain seq x y z
N MET A 1 19.49 13.61 0.14
CA MET A 1 18.65 13.72 1.35
C MET A 1 18.99 14.97 2.14
N HIS A 2 20.20 15.53 1.96
CA HIS A 2 20.66 16.76 2.60
C HIS A 2 20.01 18.06 2.06
N ASP A 3 19.22 17.99 0.99
CA ASP A 3 18.66 19.17 0.33
C ASP A 3 17.18 19.44 0.66
N LEU A 4 16.56 18.61 1.51
CA LEU A 4 15.18 18.85 1.95
C LEU A 4 15.18 19.71 3.21
N ASP A 5 14.30 20.71 3.24
CA ASP A 5 14.02 21.46 4.47
C ASP A 5 13.08 20.69 5.42
N ASP A 6 12.95 21.20 6.65
CA ASP A 6 12.11 20.59 7.69
C ASP A 6 10.64 20.46 7.28
N HIS A 7 10.12 21.40 6.49
CA HIS A 7 8.73 21.39 6.05
C HIS A 7 8.49 20.27 5.02
N GLN A 8 9.35 20.19 4.01
CA GLN A 8 9.35 19.13 3.00
C GLN A 8 9.50 17.75 3.65
N TRP A 9 10.35 17.63 4.67
CA TRP A 9 10.49 16.38 5.41
C TRP A 9 9.22 16.00 6.17
N ARG A 10 8.59 16.96 6.87
CA ARG A 10 7.31 16.72 7.56
C ARG A 10 6.20 16.28 6.60
N GLU A 11 6.10 16.93 5.44
CA GLU A 11 5.12 16.56 4.42
C GLU A 11 5.38 15.13 3.91
N LEU A 12 6.63 14.80 3.62
CA LEU A 12 7.03 13.47 3.16
C LEU A 12 6.75 12.38 4.20
N LEU A 13 7.04 12.64 5.47
CA LEU A 13 6.70 11.72 6.57
C LEU A 13 5.18 11.52 6.69
N ALA A 14 4.39 12.59 6.57
CA ALA A 14 2.94 12.49 6.61
C ALA A 14 2.39 11.64 5.44
N ARG A 15 2.98 11.77 4.25
CA ARG A 15 2.67 10.94 3.07
C ARG A 15 3.00 9.47 3.30
N LEU A 16 4.21 9.18 3.79
CA LEU A 16 4.63 7.81 4.13
C LEU A 16 3.71 7.18 5.18
N ARG A 17 3.33 7.95 6.21
CA ARG A 17 2.41 7.50 7.27
C ARG A 17 1.04 7.16 6.75
N ARG A 18 0.43 8.03 5.91
CA ARG A 18 -0.87 7.74 5.29
C ARG A 18 -0.84 6.44 4.49
N PHE A 19 0.22 6.25 3.70
CA PHE A 19 0.41 5.01 2.95
C PHE A 19 0.57 3.79 3.87
N ALA A 20 1.39 3.90 4.92
CA ALA A 20 1.63 2.83 5.89
C ALA A 20 0.35 2.43 6.63
N VAL A 21 -0.49 3.38 7.05
CA VAL A 21 -1.79 3.11 7.71
C VAL A 21 -2.70 2.29 6.79
N TRP A 22 -2.77 2.63 5.50
CA TRP A 22 -3.57 1.87 4.55
C TRP A 22 -3.04 0.46 4.28
N LEU A 23 -1.73 0.24 4.37
CA LEU A 23 -1.13 -1.08 4.18
C LEU A 23 -1.33 -1.98 5.40
N THR A 24 -1.00 -1.46 6.58
CA THR A 24 -0.99 -2.18 7.86
C THR A 24 -2.38 -2.35 8.47
N ARG A 25 -3.29 -1.39 8.21
CA ARG A 25 -4.62 -1.26 8.86
C ARG A 25 -4.56 -0.99 10.37
N GLU A 26 -3.37 -0.79 10.94
CA GLU A 26 -3.17 -0.59 12.37
C GLU A 26 -2.20 0.60 12.57
N PRO A 27 -2.62 1.69 13.25
CA PRO A 27 -1.83 2.92 13.34
C PRO A 27 -0.44 2.75 13.99
N GLY A 28 -0.30 1.92 15.02
CA GLY A 28 0.97 1.68 15.71
C GLY A 28 1.99 1.03 14.77
N SER A 29 1.59 -0.05 14.10
CA SER A 29 2.37 -0.75 13.08
C SER A 29 2.74 0.17 11.91
N ALA A 30 1.89 1.15 11.59
CA ALA A 30 2.18 2.12 10.55
C ALA A 30 3.32 3.07 10.95
N ASP A 31 3.32 3.56 12.19
CA ASP A 31 4.37 4.45 12.71
C ASP A 31 5.72 3.72 12.80
N ASP A 32 5.73 2.47 13.30
CA ASP A 32 6.91 1.61 13.32
C ASP A 32 7.46 1.36 11.90
N LEU A 33 6.57 1.11 10.93
CA LEU A 33 6.96 0.90 9.54
C LEU A 33 7.57 2.17 8.92
N VAL A 34 7.04 3.36 9.23
CA VAL A 34 7.63 4.63 8.78
C VAL A 34 8.99 4.85 9.42
N GLN A 35 9.12 4.62 10.72
CA GLN A 35 10.41 4.74 11.42
C GLN A 35 11.46 3.81 10.79
N ALA A 36 11.15 2.52 10.64
CA ALA A 36 12.05 1.55 10.01
C ALA A 36 12.40 1.93 8.57
N THR A 37 11.47 2.56 7.84
CA THR A 37 11.71 3.09 6.48
C THR A 37 12.77 4.18 6.51
N VAL A 38 12.62 5.16 7.40
CA VAL A 38 13.57 6.28 7.54
C VAL A 38 14.93 5.76 7.99
N GLU A 39 15.01 4.91 9.01
CA GLU A 39 16.27 4.30 9.47
C GLU A 39 16.99 3.55 8.32
N ARG A 40 16.24 2.77 7.54
CA ARG A 40 16.77 2.07 6.37
C ARG A 40 17.24 3.05 5.29
N ALA A 41 16.55 4.15 5.08
CA ALA A 41 16.94 5.18 4.13
C ALA A 41 18.22 5.90 4.58
N LEU A 42 18.31 6.28 5.86
CA LEU A 42 19.48 6.92 6.47
C LEU A 42 20.74 6.05 6.36
N SER A 43 20.61 4.75 6.64
CA SER A 43 21.71 3.78 6.53
C SER A 43 22.13 3.51 5.08
N ARG A 44 21.30 3.87 4.09
CA ARG A 44 21.57 3.69 2.65
C ARG A 44 21.63 5.01 1.90
N ARG A 45 21.85 6.12 2.59
CA ARG A 45 21.81 7.47 1.99
C ARG A 45 22.73 7.62 0.77
N ASP A 46 23.85 6.91 0.75
CA ASP A 46 24.84 6.96 -0.35
C ASP A 46 24.33 6.30 -1.64
N GLN A 47 23.26 5.49 -1.56
CA GLN A 47 22.60 4.89 -2.72
C GLN A 47 21.60 5.87 -3.37
N GLN A 48 21.24 6.95 -2.67
CA GLN A 48 20.32 7.95 -3.18
C GLN A 48 21.08 8.95 -4.07
N ARG A 49 20.97 8.77 -5.38
CA ARG A 49 21.69 9.57 -6.38
C ARG A 49 20.92 10.80 -6.88
N ASP A 50 19.63 10.86 -6.60
CA ASP A 50 18.74 11.90 -7.13
C ASP A 50 17.71 12.32 -6.06
N ALA A 51 17.61 13.62 -5.84
CA ALA A 51 16.64 14.23 -4.92
C ALA A 51 15.20 14.11 -5.44
N GLU A 52 14.99 14.18 -6.76
CA GLU A 52 13.67 14.06 -7.38
C GLU A 52 13.10 12.65 -7.20
N ALA A 53 13.98 11.64 -7.17
CA ALA A 53 13.61 10.24 -6.96
C ALA A 53 13.45 9.84 -5.48
N LEU A 54 13.76 10.72 -4.52
CA LEU A 54 13.76 10.41 -3.09
C LEU A 54 12.40 9.87 -2.62
N ARG A 55 11.31 10.52 -3.04
CA ARG A 55 9.95 10.13 -2.69
C ARG A 55 9.65 8.70 -3.14
N ALA A 56 9.87 8.38 -4.41
CA ALA A 56 9.64 7.04 -4.96
C ALA A 56 10.53 5.99 -4.30
N TRP A 57 11.79 6.34 -3.99
CA TRP A 57 12.72 5.46 -3.29
C TRP A 57 12.26 5.13 -1.87
N LEU A 58 11.75 6.09 -1.11
CA LEU A 58 11.21 5.85 0.23
C LEU A 58 9.97 4.94 0.19
N PHE A 59 9.04 5.17 -0.73
CA PHE A 59 7.90 4.25 -0.93
C PHE A 59 8.35 2.84 -1.32
N THR A 60 9.44 2.71 -2.09
CA THR A 60 10.05 1.42 -2.41
C THR A 60 10.57 0.72 -1.16
N ILE A 61 11.28 1.43 -0.29
CA ILE A 61 11.80 0.88 0.97
C ILE A 61 10.64 0.45 1.88
N LEU A 62 9.65 1.32 2.06
CA LEU A 62 8.48 1.10 2.90
C LEU A 62 7.72 -0.14 2.45
N TYR A 63 7.40 -0.24 1.15
CA TYR A 63 6.63 -1.36 0.63
C TYR A 63 7.38 -2.69 0.80
N ARG A 64 8.71 -2.71 0.60
CA ARG A 64 9.53 -3.90 0.84
C ARG A 64 9.53 -4.32 2.31
N LEU A 65 9.71 -3.36 3.22
CA LEU A 65 9.63 -3.60 4.67
C LEU A 65 8.27 -4.18 5.08
N PHE A 66 7.19 -3.66 4.52
CA PHE A 66 5.84 -4.17 4.73
C PHE A 66 5.69 -5.63 4.27
N LEU A 67 6.17 -5.97 3.06
CA LEU A 67 6.11 -7.34 2.54
C LEU A 67 6.96 -8.30 3.38
N ASP A 68 8.14 -7.86 3.83
CA ASP A 68 9.02 -8.64 4.71
C ASP A 68 8.35 -8.89 6.07
N GLY A 69 7.64 -7.89 6.61
CA GLY A 69 6.78 -8.04 7.80
C GLY A 69 5.70 -9.10 7.59
N LYS A 70 4.86 -8.94 6.56
CA LYS A 70 3.80 -9.90 6.24
C LYS A 70 4.30 -11.33 6.03
N ARG A 71 5.49 -11.50 5.43
CA ARG A 71 6.12 -12.82 5.29
C ARG A 71 6.50 -13.41 6.65
N ARG A 72 7.07 -12.62 7.55
CA ARG A 72 7.41 -13.05 8.92
C ARG A 72 6.16 -13.43 9.72
N ASP A 73 5.10 -12.63 9.65
CA ASP A 73 3.85 -12.90 10.36
C ASP A 73 3.22 -14.22 9.93
N ARG A 74 3.18 -14.48 8.61
CA ARG A 74 2.69 -15.76 8.06
C ARG A 74 3.52 -16.95 8.51
N LEU A 75 4.84 -16.80 8.56
CA LEU A 75 5.74 -17.85 9.05
C LEU A 75 5.53 -18.11 10.55
N HIS A 76 5.32 -17.06 11.34
CA HIS A 76 5.06 -17.15 12.77
C HIS A 76 3.69 -17.80 13.05
N ALA A 77 2.64 -17.39 12.34
CA ALA A 77 1.32 -18.01 12.42
C ALA A 77 1.38 -19.52 12.09
N ARG A 78 2.12 -19.89 11.03
CA ARG A 78 2.34 -21.30 10.67
C ARG A 78 3.11 -22.08 11.75
N TRP A 79 4.06 -21.43 12.42
CA TRP A 79 4.75 -22.01 13.56
C TRP A 79 3.78 -22.24 14.72
N LEU A 80 2.99 -21.23 15.11
CA LEU A 80 2.01 -21.32 16.20
C LEU A 80 0.93 -22.38 15.93
N SER A 81 0.48 -22.52 14.69
CA SER A 81 -0.47 -23.58 14.30
C SER A 81 0.11 -24.98 14.48
N TRP A 82 1.43 -25.16 14.30
CA TRP A 82 2.11 -26.43 14.60
C TRP A 82 2.02 -26.76 16.09
N PHE A 83 2.12 -25.77 16.98
CA PHE A 83 2.01 -25.94 18.43
C PHE A 83 0.56 -25.96 18.95
N GLY A 84 -0.44 -26.10 18.07
CA GLY A 84 -1.84 -26.19 18.45
C GLY A 84 -2.43 -24.91 19.05
N ARG A 85 -1.78 -23.75 18.83
CA ARG A 85 -2.28 -22.44 19.29
C ARG A 85 -2.73 -21.59 18.11
N ALA A 86 -4.05 -21.65 17.90
CA ALA A 86 -4.92 -20.71 17.18
C ALA A 86 -4.81 -20.61 15.64
N GLU A 87 -5.95 -20.87 15.00
CA GLU A 87 -6.33 -20.32 13.70
C GLU A 87 -6.37 -18.78 13.81
N TYR A 88 -5.42 -18.11 13.17
CA TYR A 88 -5.53 -16.67 12.91
C TYR A 88 -6.18 -16.51 11.54
N GLU A 89 -7.51 -16.42 11.51
CA GLU A 89 -8.18 -15.78 10.38
C GLU A 89 -7.80 -14.30 10.39
N GLU A 90 -7.31 -13.78 9.26
CA GLU A 90 -7.15 -12.33 9.07
C GLU A 90 -8.55 -11.70 9.06
N GLU A 91 -9.14 -11.49 10.24
CA GLU A 91 -10.35 -10.67 10.37
C GLU A 91 -10.05 -9.26 9.85
N PRO A 92 -10.97 -8.65 9.08
CA PRO A 92 -10.84 -7.27 8.67
C PRO A 92 -11.07 -6.37 9.89
N GLN A 93 -10.04 -6.15 10.70
CA GLN A 93 -10.07 -5.12 11.73
C GLN A 93 -10.19 -3.75 11.04
N GLY A 94 -11.39 -3.19 11.09
CA GLY A 94 -11.71 -1.89 10.52
C GLY A 94 -11.01 -0.79 11.30
N ALA A 95 -10.09 -0.09 10.65
CA ALA A 95 -9.57 1.15 11.19
C ALA A 95 -10.71 2.18 11.26
N ASN A 96 -11.04 2.64 12.46
CA ASN A 96 -11.92 3.79 12.68
C ASN A 96 -11.25 5.04 12.09
N LEU A 97 -11.66 5.39 10.87
CA LEU A 97 -11.36 6.67 10.25
C LEU A 97 -12.70 7.36 10.01
N GLU A 98 -13.09 8.22 10.93
CA GLU A 98 -14.35 8.98 10.89
C GLU A 98 -14.36 9.92 9.68
N ALA A 99 -15.18 9.57 8.68
CA ALA A 99 -15.61 10.45 7.60
C ALA A 99 -17.06 10.09 7.27
N SER A 100 -17.85 11.10 6.87
CA SER A 100 -19.26 11.02 6.40
C SER A 100 -19.71 9.62 5.92
N VAL A 101 -20.92 9.17 6.28
CA VAL A 101 -21.45 7.81 6.03
C VAL A 101 -21.15 7.27 4.61
N LEU A 102 -21.21 8.11 3.57
CA LEU A 102 -20.86 7.73 2.19
C LEU A 102 -19.34 7.54 2.00
N ALA A 103 -18.53 8.44 2.53
CA ALA A 103 -17.08 8.30 2.58
C ALA A 103 -16.67 7.06 3.40
N GLN A 104 -17.40 6.73 4.46
CA GLN A 104 -17.13 5.54 5.27
C GLN A 104 -17.33 4.24 4.48
N ALA A 105 -18.37 4.16 3.64
CA ALA A 105 -18.60 3.00 2.77
C ALA A 105 -17.45 2.83 1.74
N ASP A 106 -17.01 3.91 1.10
CA ASP A 106 -15.89 3.90 0.16
C ASP A 106 -14.57 3.49 0.84
N LEU A 107 -14.31 4.01 2.04
CA LEU A 107 -13.14 3.67 2.84
C LEU A 107 -13.16 2.19 3.27
N GLN A 108 -14.33 1.65 3.63
CA GLN A 108 -14.51 0.23 3.92
C GLN A 108 -14.31 -0.65 2.69
N ALA A 109 -14.86 -0.26 1.54
CA ALA A 109 -14.64 -0.93 0.26
C ALA A 109 -13.14 -0.95 -0.09
N PHE A 110 -12.46 0.19 0.05
CA PHE A 110 -11.03 0.28 -0.17
C PHE A 110 -10.24 -0.61 0.80
N ALA A 111 -10.63 -0.65 2.08
CA ALA A 111 -10.01 -1.52 3.07
C ALA A 111 -10.10 -3.01 2.68
N ARG A 112 -11.17 -3.45 2.00
CA ARG A 112 -11.38 -4.84 1.56
C ARG A 112 -10.52 -5.28 0.37
N LEU A 113 -9.90 -4.35 -0.36
CA LEU A 113 -8.94 -4.69 -1.42
C LEU A 113 -7.76 -5.51 -0.89
N THR A 114 -6.99 -6.15 -1.77
CA THR A 114 -5.70 -6.73 -1.35
C THR A 114 -4.68 -5.62 -1.07
N ALA A 115 -3.66 -5.91 -0.25
CA ALA A 115 -2.62 -4.92 0.05
C ALA A 115 -1.92 -4.39 -1.21
N GLU A 116 -1.73 -5.26 -2.22
CA GLU A 116 -1.15 -4.89 -3.50
C GLU A 116 -2.05 -3.94 -4.31
N GLN A 117 -3.36 -4.21 -4.36
CA GLN A 117 -4.33 -3.34 -5.03
C GLN A 117 -4.39 -1.97 -4.35
N ARG A 118 -4.44 -1.93 -3.01
CA ARG A 118 -4.38 -0.66 -2.25
C ARG A 118 -3.10 0.10 -2.54
N ALA A 119 -1.95 -0.58 -2.50
CA ALA A 119 -0.65 0.02 -2.74
C ALA A 119 -0.60 0.71 -4.11
N LEU A 120 -1.04 0.00 -5.16
CA LEU A 120 -1.02 0.50 -6.52
C LEU A 120 -1.93 1.74 -6.71
N LEU A 121 -3.14 1.72 -6.13
CA LEU A 121 -4.07 2.85 -6.18
C LEU A 121 -3.52 4.06 -5.43
N LEU A 122 -2.98 3.87 -4.21
CA LEU A 122 -2.45 4.97 -3.41
C LEU A 122 -1.23 5.61 -4.08
N LEU A 123 -0.26 4.81 -4.52
CA LEU A 123 0.97 5.32 -5.11
C LEU A 123 0.70 6.17 -6.35
N ILE A 124 -0.23 5.75 -7.20
CA ILE A 124 -0.51 6.45 -8.47
C ILE A 124 -1.53 7.57 -8.26
N SER A 125 -2.66 7.31 -7.62
CA SER A 125 -3.79 8.24 -7.58
C SER A 125 -3.72 9.26 -6.44
N ILE A 126 -3.06 8.93 -5.34
CA ILE A 126 -2.94 9.83 -4.17
C ILE A 126 -1.54 10.43 -4.10
N GLU A 127 -0.52 9.61 -4.25
CA GLU A 127 0.87 10.05 -4.13
C GLU A 127 1.43 10.61 -5.44
N GLY A 128 0.73 10.42 -6.56
CA GLY A 128 1.10 10.99 -7.86
C GLY A 128 2.38 10.42 -8.46
N LEU A 129 2.78 9.20 -8.08
CA LEU A 129 3.90 8.52 -8.71
C LEU A 129 3.54 8.18 -10.16
N SER A 130 4.51 8.36 -11.05
CA SER A 130 4.43 7.85 -12.42
C SER A 130 4.33 6.32 -12.43
N TYR A 131 3.88 5.75 -13.55
CA TYR A 131 3.82 4.29 -13.69
C TYR A 131 5.19 3.63 -13.55
N LYS A 132 6.27 4.32 -13.97
CA LYS A 132 7.65 3.83 -13.82
C LYS A 132 8.07 3.78 -12.35
N GLU A 133 7.80 4.84 -11.59
CA GLU A 133 8.10 4.88 -10.16
C GLU A 133 7.28 3.86 -9.37
N ALA A 134 5.97 3.73 -9.67
CA ALA A 134 5.12 2.73 -9.06
C ALA A 134 5.58 1.29 -9.37
N ALA A 135 6.01 1.02 -10.62
CA ALA A 135 6.60 -0.26 -11.00
C ALA A 135 7.84 -0.60 -10.15
N GLN A 136 8.73 0.38 -9.99
CA GLN A 136 9.95 0.23 -9.19
C GLN A 136 9.63 0.02 -7.70
N ALA A 137 8.69 0.79 -7.15
CA ALA A 137 8.29 0.69 -5.75
C ALA A 137 7.69 -0.68 -5.42
N LEU A 138 6.83 -1.19 -6.31
CA LEU A 138 6.16 -2.47 -6.12
C LEU A 138 6.98 -3.67 -6.59
N GLY A 139 8.09 -3.45 -7.30
CA GLY A 139 8.93 -4.51 -7.84
C GLY A 139 8.27 -5.31 -8.96
N ILE A 140 7.48 -4.65 -9.82
CA ILE A 140 6.72 -5.28 -10.91
C ILE A 140 7.12 -4.70 -12.27
N PRO A 141 6.91 -5.42 -13.40
CA PRO A 141 7.16 -4.86 -14.72
C PRO A 141 6.27 -3.65 -15.02
N ILE A 142 6.79 -2.64 -15.73
CA ILE A 142 6.02 -1.43 -16.09
C ILE A 142 4.77 -1.76 -16.92
N GLY A 143 4.84 -2.72 -17.84
CA GLY A 143 3.69 -3.20 -18.62
C GLY A 143 2.62 -3.89 -17.77
N THR A 144 2.98 -4.34 -16.56
CA THR A 144 2.05 -4.97 -15.61
C THR A 144 1.30 -3.94 -14.77
N VAL A 145 1.83 -2.71 -14.63
CA VAL A 145 1.21 -1.64 -13.83
C VAL A 145 -0.21 -1.34 -14.33
N MET A 146 -0.37 -1.10 -15.63
CA MET A 146 -1.67 -0.71 -16.19
C MET A 146 -2.72 -1.81 -16.03
N SER A 147 -2.35 -3.06 -16.28
CA SER A 147 -3.27 -4.20 -16.13
C SER A 147 -3.66 -4.44 -14.67
N ARG A 148 -2.72 -4.34 -13.72
CA ARG A 148 -3.03 -4.45 -12.28
C ARG A 148 -3.85 -3.27 -11.77
N LEU A 149 -3.58 -2.06 -12.28
CA LEU A 149 -4.32 -0.85 -11.89
C LEU A 149 -5.77 -0.92 -12.36
N SER A 150 -5.97 -1.38 -13.59
CA SER A 150 -7.31 -1.65 -14.12
C SER A 150 -8.08 -2.63 -13.23
N ARG A 151 -7.48 -3.77 -12.89
CA ARG A 151 -8.10 -4.76 -11.98
C ARG A 151 -8.36 -4.20 -10.58
N ALA A 152 -7.46 -3.39 -10.03
CA ALA A 152 -7.65 -2.76 -8.72
C ALA A 152 -8.85 -1.80 -8.74
N ARG A 153 -8.99 -1.01 -9.81
CA ARG A 153 -10.15 -0.12 -10.02
C ARG A 153 -11.45 -0.90 -10.18
N SER A 154 -11.45 -1.98 -10.97
CA SER A 154 -12.61 -2.86 -11.10
C SER A 154 -13.03 -3.46 -9.77
N ALA A 155 -12.07 -3.99 -8.99
CA ALA A 155 -12.35 -4.55 -7.67
C ALA A 155 -12.93 -3.50 -6.71
N LEU A 156 -12.39 -2.28 -6.70
CA LEU A 156 -12.93 -1.20 -5.87
C LEU A 156 -14.35 -0.83 -6.28
N ARG A 157 -14.61 -0.75 -7.59
CA ARG A 157 -15.93 -0.45 -8.15
C ARG A 157 -16.95 -1.53 -7.76
N GLU A 158 -16.59 -2.81 -7.89
CA GLU A 158 -17.45 -3.93 -7.50
C GLU A 158 -17.81 -3.89 -6.01
N LEU A 159 -16.84 -3.54 -5.15
CA LEU A 159 -17.05 -3.42 -3.70
C LEU A 159 -17.91 -2.21 -3.31
N THR A 160 -17.91 -1.15 -4.12
CA THR A 160 -18.63 0.10 -3.85
C THR A 160 -20.04 0.08 -4.44
N GLU A 161 -20.21 -0.47 -5.64
CA GLU A 161 -21.49 -0.48 -6.38
C GLU A 161 -22.38 -1.70 -6.06
N GLY A 162 -21.87 -2.71 -5.35
CA GLY A 162 -22.64 -3.93 -5.06
C GLY A 162 -22.99 -4.68 -6.35
N ASN A 163 -21.98 -5.27 -6.98
CA ASN A 163 -22.08 -6.10 -8.21
C ASN A 163 -22.71 -5.39 -9.44
N PRO A 164 -21.96 -4.54 -10.14
CA PRO A 164 -22.32 -4.14 -11.49
C PRO A 164 -21.99 -5.31 -12.44
N GLN A 165 -23.01 -5.95 -13.02
CA GLN A 165 -22.79 -6.90 -14.11
C GLN A 165 -21.91 -6.25 -15.20
N PRO A 166 -20.77 -6.83 -15.57
CA PRO A 166 -20.01 -6.32 -16.69
C PRO A 166 -20.86 -6.41 -17.96
N PRO A 167 -20.84 -5.39 -18.85
CA PRO A 167 -21.62 -5.44 -20.07
C PRO A 167 -21.21 -6.68 -20.88
N ALA A 168 -22.18 -7.53 -21.19
CA ALA A 168 -21.96 -8.75 -21.96
C ALA A 168 -21.31 -8.37 -23.30
N LEU A 169 -20.04 -8.74 -23.48
CA LEU A 169 -19.34 -8.58 -24.74
C LEU A 169 -20.09 -9.42 -25.79
N ARG A 170 -20.86 -8.75 -26.66
CA ARG A 170 -21.47 -9.39 -27.83
C ARG A 170 -20.33 -9.96 -28.68
N ARG A 171 -20.22 -11.29 -28.72
CA ARG A 171 -19.43 -11.97 -29.74
C ARG A 171 -20.10 -11.68 -31.08
N LEU A 172 -19.45 -10.83 -31.89
CA LEU A 172 -19.77 -10.71 -33.30
C LEU A 172 -19.40 -12.04 -33.98
N LYS A 173 -20.38 -12.65 -34.66
CA LYS A 173 -20.16 -13.72 -35.61
C LYS A 173 -19.83 -13.12 -36.97
#